data_AF-A0A7T0C251-F1
#
_entry.id   AF-A0A7T0C251-F1
#
_cell.length_a   1.000
_cell.length_b   1.000
_cell.length_c   1.000
_cell.angle_alpha   90.00
_cell.angle_beta   90.00
_cell.angle_gamma   90.00
#
_symmetry.space_group_name_H-M   'P 1'
#
loop_
_entity.id
_entity.type
_entity.pdbx_description
1 polymer ?
#
loop_
_entity_poly.entity_id
_entity_poly.type
_entity_poly.pdbx_seq_one_letter_code
_entity_poly.pdbx_strand_id
1 'polypeptide(L)'
;MIKNALSAFLTGWLFSNLQFSFLMLLQINVSSAYRTYMLITLAWMAGTVAGLWIPRLTMRVGIALGLAGYYVSAFLLSKFPFSPATLPIAAVCVALAGLWAGRFFVVMFHRFKSADRIFFHENNGFILGGITLFIGFTLWGRPFLMAMPLVLSLALLMIHRTENKPDYS
;
A
#
# COMPACT_ATOMS: atom_id res chain seq x y z
N MET A 1 12.96 -18.58 6.76
CA MET A 1 12.58 -17.55 7.78
C MET A 1 12.94 -16.14 7.34
N ILE A 2 14.20 -15.85 6.97
CA ILE A 2 14.64 -14.50 6.55
C ILE A 2 13.81 -13.91 5.40
N LYS A 3 13.51 -14.70 4.36
CA LYS A 3 12.72 -14.24 3.19
C LYS A 3 11.29 -13.83 3.57
N ASN A 4 10.62 -14.59 4.44
CA ASN A 4 9.28 -14.23 4.91
C ASN A 4 9.30 -12.95 5.75
N ALA A 5 10.33 -12.77 6.59
CA ALA A 5 10.52 -11.57 7.39
C ALA A 5 10.76 -10.34 6.50
N LEU A 6 11.61 -10.48 5.48
CA LEU A 6 11.85 -9.44 4.48
C LEU A 6 10.58 -9.10 3.69
N SER A 7 9.80 -10.11 3.29
CA SER A 7 8.53 -9.88 2.59
C SER A 7 7.53 -9.13 3.47
N ALA A 8 7.43 -9.47 4.76
CA ALA A 8 6.56 -8.78 5.70
C ALA A 8 7.00 -7.33 5.92
N PHE A 9 8.30 -7.12 6.10
CA PHE A 9 8.90 -5.79 6.23
C PHE A 9 8.65 -4.91 5.01
N LEU A 10 8.93 -5.39 3.80
CA LEU A 10 8.69 -4.64 2.57
C LEU A 10 7.21 -4.38 2.31
N THR A 11 6.34 -5.30 2.74
CA THR A 11 4.89 -5.11 2.64
C THR A 11 4.44 -3.96 3.55
N GLY A 12 4.90 -3.90 4.80
CA GLY A 12 4.62 -2.77 5.69
C GLY A 12 5.18 -1.46 5.15
N TRP A 13 6.40 -1.49 4.59
CA TRP A 13 7.00 -0.32 3.95
C TRP A 13 6.14 0.19 2.78
N LEU A 14 5.65 -0.71 1.91
CA LEU A 14 4.74 -0.39 0.83
C LEU A 14 3.41 0.19 1.35
N PHE A 15 2.80 -0.43 2.37
CA PHE A 15 1.52 0.03 2.93
C PHE A 15 1.60 1.45 3.49
N SER A 16 2.63 1.71 4.28
CA SER A 16 2.89 3.06 4.80
C SER A 16 3.09 4.06 3.66
N ASN A 17 3.93 3.73 2.68
CA ASN A 17 4.14 4.62 1.53
C ASN A 17 2.87 4.89 0.75
N LEU A 18 2.04 3.88 0.48
CA LEU A 18 0.76 4.06 -0.22
C LEU A 18 -0.18 4.96 0.59
N GLN A 19 -0.42 4.65 1.87
CA GLN A 19 -1.33 5.43 2.73
C GLN A 19 -0.91 6.90 2.82
N PHE A 20 0.35 7.16 3.14
CA PHE A 20 0.84 8.53 3.25
C PHE A 20 0.98 9.22 1.89
N SER A 21 1.29 8.51 0.81
CA SER A 21 1.29 9.12 -0.52
C SER A 21 -0.11 9.54 -0.96
N PHE A 22 -1.13 8.71 -0.70
CA PHE A 22 -2.52 9.08 -0.92
C PHE A 22 -2.91 10.31 -0.09
N LEU A 23 -2.54 10.33 1.19
CA LEU A 23 -2.77 11.46 2.08
C LEU A 23 -2.15 12.74 1.52
N MET A 24 -0.87 12.72 1.15
CA MET A 24 -0.17 13.88 0.59
C MET A 24 -0.79 14.34 -0.73
N LEU A 25 -1.09 13.41 -1.65
CA LEU A 25 -1.73 13.76 -2.92
C LEU A 25 -3.08 14.43 -2.72
N LEU A 26 -3.91 13.90 -1.83
CA LEU A 26 -5.20 14.49 -1.54
C LEU A 26 -5.06 15.82 -0.79
N GLN A 27 -4.14 15.95 0.17
CA GLN A 27 -3.94 17.22 0.88
C GLN A 27 -3.46 18.35 -0.04
N ILE A 28 -2.58 18.03 -1.00
CA ILE A 28 -2.11 19.00 -2.00
C ILE A 28 -3.27 19.52 -2.88
N ASN A 29 -4.28 18.68 -3.16
CA ASN A 29 -5.34 19.00 -4.12
C ASN A 29 -6.72 19.25 -3.49
N VAL A 30 -6.91 18.90 -2.22
CA VAL A 30 -8.17 18.98 -1.46
C VAL A 30 -7.84 19.57 -0.09
N SER A 31 -8.12 20.86 0.06
CA SER A 31 -7.70 21.73 1.18
C SER A 31 -8.25 21.36 2.58
N SER A 32 -8.81 20.16 2.80
CA SER A 32 -9.39 19.74 4.08
C SER A 32 -8.64 18.56 4.69
N ALA A 33 -7.65 18.86 5.55
CA ALA A 33 -6.79 17.85 6.17
C ALA A 33 -7.58 16.76 6.92
N TYR A 34 -8.58 17.14 7.72
CA TYR A 34 -9.39 16.21 8.50
C TYR A 34 -10.20 15.25 7.63
N ARG A 35 -10.90 15.77 6.61
CA ARG A 35 -11.74 14.94 5.71
C ARG A 35 -10.88 13.97 4.92
N THR A 36 -9.74 14.43 4.42
CA THR A 36 -8.80 13.59 3.68
C THR A 36 -8.27 12.46 4.57
N TYR A 37 -7.84 12.77 5.79
CA TYR A 37 -7.37 11.75 6.73
C TYR A 37 -8.45 10.71 7.04
N MET A 38 -9.67 11.14 7.40
CA MET A 38 -10.78 10.22 7.65
C MET A 38 -11.09 9.33 6.44
N LEU A 39 -11.13 9.92 5.24
CA LEU A 39 -11.40 9.17 4.01
C LEU A 39 -10.36 8.09 3.79
N ILE A 40 -9.07 8.44 3.91
CA ILE A 40 -7.99 7.47 3.72
C ILE A 40 -8.07 6.35 4.73
N THR A 41 -8.19 6.69 6.02
CA THR A 41 -8.24 5.70 7.09
C THR A 41 -9.44 4.76 6.95
N LEU A 42 -10.65 5.32 6.79
CA LEU A 42 -11.87 4.50 6.69
C LEU A 42 -11.90 3.65 5.42
N ALA A 43 -11.53 4.22 4.27
CA ALA A 43 -11.49 3.48 3.02
C ALA A 43 -10.44 2.36 3.05
N TRP A 44 -9.25 2.64 3.59
CA TRP A 44 -8.21 1.64 3.74
C TRP A 44 -8.64 0.52 4.68
N MET A 45 -9.26 0.84 5.81
CA MET A 45 -9.82 -0.14 6.75
C MET A 45 -10.90 -0.99 6.07
N ALA A 46 -11.82 -0.38 5.33
CA ALA A 46 -12.86 -1.09 4.58
C ALA A 46 -12.23 -2.06 3.56
N GLY A 47 -11.21 -1.61 2.82
CA GLY A 47 -10.42 -2.45 1.93
C GLY A 47 -9.72 -3.60 2.64
N THR A 48 -9.07 -3.33 3.75
CA THR A 48 -8.37 -4.32 4.58
C THR A 48 -9.34 -5.40 5.06
N VAL A 49 -10.50 -4.99 5.59
CA VAL A 49 -11.54 -5.91 6.04
C VAL A 49 -12.08 -6.75 4.87
N ALA A 50 -12.41 -6.11 3.74
CA ALA A 50 -12.85 -6.83 2.54
C ALA A 50 -11.81 -7.86 2.04
N GLY A 51 -10.52 -7.51 2.08
CA GLY A 51 -9.42 -8.37 1.67
C GLY A 51 -9.32 -9.70 2.43
N LEU A 52 -9.82 -9.76 3.66
CA LEU A 52 -9.86 -11.00 4.47
C LEU A 52 -10.70 -12.09 3.80
N TRP A 53 -11.79 -11.70 3.11
CA TRP A 53 -12.78 -12.63 2.54
C TRP A 53 -12.59 -12.92 1.04
N ILE A 54 -11.51 -12.43 0.41
CA ILE A 54 -11.25 -12.68 -1.02
C ILE A 54 -10.18 -13.78 -1.16
N PRO A 55 -10.55 -15.08 -1.20
CA PRO A 55 -9.59 -16.18 -1.17
C PRO A 55 -8.67 -16.21 -2.40
N ARG A 56 -9.16 -15.73 -3.54
CA ARG A 56 -8.45 -15.71 -4.82
C ARG A 56 -7.54 -14.49 -5.00
N LEU A 57 -7.51 -13.57 -4.03
CA LEU A 57 -6.64 -12.40 -4.11
C LEU A 57 -5.19 -12.84 -3.89
N THR A 58 -4.41 -12.83 -4.97
CA THR A 58 -2.96 -13.08 -4.90
C THR A 58 -2.22 -11.79 -4.59
N MET A 59 -1.00 -11.90 -4.07
CA MET A 59 -0.13 -10.74 -3.83
C MET A 59 0.02 -9.86 -5.09
N ARG A 60 0.21 -10.51 -6.25
CA ARG A 60 0.40 -9.80 -7.52
C ARG A 60 -0.82 -8.96 -7.88
N VAL A 61 -2.01 -9.54 -7.77
CA VAL A 61 -3.27 -8.84 -8.06
C VAL A 61 -3.52 -7.75 -7.04
N GLY A 62 -3.33 -8.02 -5.75
CA GLY A 62 -3.53 -7.01 -4.70
C GLY A 62 -2.62 -5.79 -4.85
N ILE A 63 -1.32 -6.01 -5.10
CA ILE A 63 -0.37 -4.93 -5.37
C ILE A 63 -0.74 -4.18 -6.65
N ALA A 64 -1.09 -4.89 -7.73
CA ALA A 64 -1.47 -4.26 -8.99
C ALA A 64 -2.73 -3.39 -8.84
N LEU A 65 -3.74 -3.85 -8.10
CA LEU A 65 -4.95 -3.07 -7.82
C LEU A 65 -4.63 -1.82 -7.00
N GLY A 66 -3.78 -1.95 -5.96
CA GLY A 66 -3.38 -0.81 -5.15
C GLY A 66 -2.58 0.23 -5.94
N LEU A 67 -1.64 -0.22 -6.79
CA LEU A 67 -0.83 0.66 -7.62
C LEU A 67 -1.67 1.33 -8.72
N ALA A 68 -2.57 0.57 -9.37
CA ALA A 68 -3.51 1.12 -10.34
C ALA A 68 -4.42 2.17 -9.68
N GLY A 69 -4.99 1.85 -8.52
CA GLY A 69 -5.81 2.79 -7.75
C GLY A 69 -5.04 4.06 -7.37
N TYR A 70 -3.77 3.92 -6.99
CA TYR A 70 -2.90 5.07 -6.70
C TYR A 70 -2.73 5.99 -7.91
N TYR A 71 -2.34 5.46 -9.06
CA TYR A 71 -2.13 6.27 -10.26
C TYR A 71 -3.43 6.82 -10.86
N VAL A 72 -4.54 6.08 -10.75
CA VAL A 72 -5.86 6.60 -11.14
C VAL A 72 -6.22 7.80 -10.28
N SER A 73 -6.07 7.72 -8.96
CA SER A 73 -6.29 8.87 -8.06
C SER A 73 -5.34 10.03 -8.36
N ALA A 74 -4.06 9.75 -8.58
CA ALA A 74 -3.07 10.77 -8.92
C ALA A 74 -3.41 11.49 -10.24
N PHE A 75 -3.85 10.75 -11.25
CA PHE A 75 -4.30 11.29 -12.53
C PHE A 75 -5.55 12.16 -12.35
N LEU A 76 -6.57 11.64 -11.68
CA LEU A 76 -7.83 12.36 -11.44
C LEU A 76 -7.62 13.65 -10.66
N LEU A 77 -6.83 13.61 -9.58
CA LEU A 77 -6.50 14.81 -8.79
C LEU A 77 -5.73 15.84 -9.61
N SER A 78 -4.88 15.40 -10.54
CA SER A 78 -4.12 16.32 -11.41
C SER A 78 -4.95 16.97 -12.52
N LYS A 79 -5.99 16.31 -13.00
CA LYS A 79 -6.82 16.77 -14.13
C LYS A 79 -8.10 17.46 -13.69
N PHE A 80 -8.68 17.01 -12.59
CA PHE A 80 -9.96 17.49 -12.06
C PHE A 80 -9.82 17.79 -10.56
N PRO A 81 -8.93 18.74 -10.18
CA PRO A 81 -8.83 19.17 -8.79
C PRO A 81 -10.19 19.73 -8.35
N PHE A 82 -10.58 19.46 -7.11
CA PHE A 82 -11.85 19.90 -6.50
C PHE A 82 -13.16 19.34 -7.09
N SER A 83 -13.11 18.45 -8.09
CA SER A 83 -14.34 17.80 -8.56
C SER A 83 -15.01 17.00 -7.44
N PRO A 84 -16.34 17.11 -7.26
CA PRO A 84 -17.07 16.36 -6.23
C PRO A 84 -16.92 14.84 -6.35
N ALA A 85 -16.67 14.34 -7.57
CA ALA A 85 -16.48 12.92 -7.84
C ALA A 85 -15.09 12.40 -7.45
N THR A 86 -14.09 13.28 -7.34
CA THR A 86 -12.70 12.88 -7.11
C THR A 86 -12.52 12.20 -5.75
N LEU A 87 -13.20 12.69 -4.71
CA LEU A 87 -13.10 12.11 -3.36
C LEU A 87 -13.71 10.71 -3.26
N PRO A 88 -14.96 10.45 -3.70
CA PRO A 88 -15.52 9.11 -3.74
C PRO A 88 -14.65 8.12 -4.55
N ILE A 89 -14.15 8.53 -5.71
CA ILE A 89 -13.30 7.66 -6.55
C ILE A 89 -11.96 7.38 -5.84
N ALA A 90 -11.36 8.40 -5.22
CA ALA A 90 -10.14 8.21 -4.43
C ALA A 90 -10.37 7.25 -3.25
N ALA A 91 -11.52 7.33 -2.58
CA ALA A 91 -11.89 6.40 -1.51
C ALA A 91 -11.95 4.96 -2.03
N VAL A 92 -12.60 4.71 -3.18
CA VAL A 92 -12.61 3.38 -3.81
C VAL A 92 -11.19 2.92 -4.12
N CYS A 93 -10.36 3.78 -4.70
CA CYS A 93 -8.97 3.44 -5.03
C CYS A 93 -8.14 3.10 -3.79
N VAL A 94 -8.35 3.81 -2.69
CA VAL A 94 -7.67 3.56 -1.40
C VAL A 94 -8.15 2.26 -0.79
N ALA A 95 -9.44 1.95 -0.87
CA ALA A 95 -9.98 0.66 -0.45
C ALA A 95 -9.38 -0.49 -1.29
N LEU A 96 -9.24 -0.32 -2.60
CA LEU A 96 -8.57 -1.30 -3.47
C LEU A 96 -7.11 -1.53 -3.06
N ALA A 97 -6.39 -0.47 -2.66
CA ALA A 97 -5.03 -0.59 -2.12
C ALA A 97 -4.98 -1.32 -0.77
N GLY A 98 -5.99 -1.14 0.07
CA GLY A 98 -6.14 -1.85 1.35
C GLY A 98 -6.47 -3.35 1.22
N LEU A 99 -6.99 -3.82 0.08
CA LEU A 99 -7.36 -5.24 -0.10
C LEU A 99 -6.19 -6.19 0.17
N TRP A 100 -4.98 -5.83 -0.29
CA TRP A 100 -3.80 -6.68 -0.04
C TRP A 100 -3.42 -6.72 1.43
N ALA A 101 -3.60 -5.63 2.19
CA ALA A 101 -3.30 -5.61 3.63
C ALA A 101 -4.10 -6.66 4.40
N GLY A 102 -5.41 -6.78 4.12
CA GLY A 102 -6.23 -7.83 4.72
C GLY A 102 -5.75 -9.22 4.35
N ARG A 103 -5.61 -9.46 3.04
CA ARG A 103 -5.25 -10.79 2.54
C ARG A 103 -3.84 -11.21 2.97
N PHE A 104 -2.91 -10.26 3.09
CA PHE A 104 -1.54 -10.48 3.52
C PHE A 104 -1.47 -11.19 4.87
N PHE A 105 -2.26 -10.76 5.87
CA PHE A 105 -2.26 -11.41 7.18
C PHE A 105 -2.74 -12.85 7.10
N VAL A 106 -3.80 -13.14 6.31
CA VAL A 106 -4.28 -14.51 6.11
C VAL A 106 -3.18 -15.39 5.50
N VAL A 107 -2.50 -14.89 4.47
CA VAL A 107 -1.43 -15.64 3.78
C VAL A 107 -0.20 -15.84 4.67
N MET A 108 0.24 -14.81 5.39
CA MET A 108 1.46 -14.87 6.20
C MET A 108 1.26 -15.60 7.52
N PHE A 109 0.04 -15.61 8.08
CA PHE A 109 -0.27 -16.34 9.31
C PHE A 109 0.08 -17.83 9.19
N HIS A 110 -0.25 -18.44 8.05
CA HIS A 110 0.12 -19.84 7.76
C HIS A 110 1.63 -20.07 7.68
N ARG A 111 2.42 -19.06 7.30
CA ARG A 111 3.89 -19.17 7.13
C ARG A 111 4.66 -18.95 8.42
N PHE A 112 4.22 -18.01 9.27
CA PHE A 112 4.92 -17.66 10.52
C PHE A 112 4.41 -18.41 11.74
N LYS A 113 3.17 -18.91 11.72
CA LYS A 113 2.48 -19.57 12.85
C LYS A 113 2.37 -18.72 14.12
N SER A 114 2.65 -17.42 14.04
CA SER A 114 2.59 -16.45 15.13
C SER A 114 2.26 -15.08 14.55
N ALA A 115 1.20 -14.45 15.07
CA ALA A 115 0.78 -13.11 14.65
C ALA A 115 1.83 -12.06 15.05
N ASP A 116 2.39 -12.16 16.26
CA ASP A 116 3.35 -11.20 16.80
C ASP A 116 4.56 -11.01 15.89
N ARG A 117 5.08 -12.10 15.33
CA ARG A 117 6.23 -12.05 14.41
C ARG A 117 5.91 -11.35 13.10
N ILE A 118 4.69 -11.53 12.59
CA ILE A 118 4.23 -10.87 11.36
C ILE A 118 4.14 -9.37 11.62
N PHE A 119 3.43 -8.98 12.68
CA PHE A 119 3.28 -7.59 13.08
C PHE A 119 4.62 -6.94 13.40
N PHE A 120 5.56 -7.64 14.03
CA PHE A 120 6.88 -7.08 14.30
C PHE A 120 7.61 -6.65 13.04
N HIS A 121 7.70 -7.51 12.02
CA HIS A 121 8.39 -7.15 10.78
C HIS A 121 7.62 -6.14 9.95
N GLU A 122 6.30 -6.31 9.83
CA GLU A 122 5.43 -5.41 9.08
C GLU A 122 5.40 -4.00 9.70
N ASN A 123 5.22 -3.86 11.01
CA ASN A 123 5.24 -2.57 11.70
C ASN A 123 6.58 -1.84 11.56
N ASN A 124 7.71 -2.55 11.67
CA ASN A 124 9.03 -1.95 11.47
C ASN A 124 9.18 -1.40 10.03
N GLY A 125 8.67 -2.16 9.05
CA GLY A 125 8.58 -1.71 7.67
C GLY A 125 7.68 -0.48 7.53
N PHE A 126 6.53 -0.48 8.19
CA PHE A 126 5.57 0.61 8.18
C PHE A 126 6.16 1.92 8.73
N ILE A 127 6.85 1.84 9.87
CA ILE A 127 7.54 2.99 10.48
C ILE A 127 8.61 3.54 9.54
N LEU A 128 9.47 2.66 8.99
CA LEU A 128 10.47 3.07 8.00
C LEU A 128 9.80 3.70 6.77
N GLY A 129 8.65 3.18 6.35
CA GLY A 129 7.85 3.76 5.29
C GLY A 129 7.42 5.20 5.54
N GLY A 130 7.01 5.52 6.77
CA GLY A 130 6.63 6.88 7.13
C GLY A 130 7.83 7.82 7.11
N ILE A 131 8.95 7.38 7.69
CA ILE A 131 10.21 8.14 7.70
C ILE A 131 10.71 8.40 6.27
N THR A 132 10.77 7.35 5.45
CA THR A 132 11.25 7.44 4.06
C THR A 132 10.35 8.32 3.21
N LEU A 133 9.03 8.26 3.41
CA LEU A 133 8.12 9.15 2.71
C LEU A 133 8.29 10.60 3.14
N PHE A 134 8.40 10.88 4.43
CA PHE A 134 8.57 12.25 4.90
C PHE A 134 9.88 12.87 4.41
N ILE A 135 11.00 12.15 4.57
CA ILE A 135 12.32 12.60 4.08
C ILE A 135 12.28 12.73 2.55
N GLY A 136 11.83 11.70 1.85
CA GLY A 136 11.83 11.66 0.39
C GLY A 136 10.93 12.72 -0.24
N PHE A 137 9.75 12.96 0.33
CA PHE A 137 8.88 14.04 -0.09
C PHE A 137 9.48 15.42 0.21
N THR A 138 10.16 15.59 1.34
CA THR A 138 10.81 16.87 1.66
C THR A 138 11.94 17.20 0.69
N LEU A 139 12.73 16.20 0.29
CA LEU A 139 13.88 16.39 -0.60
C LEU A 139 13.51 16.48 -2.08
N TRP A 140 12.54 15.67 -2.53
CA TRP A 140 12.23 15.51 -3.96
C TRP A 140 10.78 15.84 -4.33
N GLY A 141 9.90 16.09 -3.36
CA GLY A 141 8.51 16.50 -3.59
C GLY A 141 7.69 15.47 -4.38
N ARG A 142 6.95 15.95 -5.38
CA ARG A 142 6.00 15.16 -6.18
C ARG A 142 6.64 13.99 -6.96
N PRO A 143 7.82 14.11 -7.59
CA PRO A 143 8.53 12.97 -8.17
C PRO A 143 8.66 11.77 -7.22
N PHE A 144 8.97 12.00 -5.95
CA PHE A 144 9.08 10.92 -4.96
C PHE A 144 7.74 10.20 -4.75
N LEU A 145 6.65 10.95 -4.59
CA LEU A 145 5.30 10.37 -4.45
C LEU A 145 4.95 9.47 -5.64
N MET A 146 5.34 9.89 -6.85
CA MET A 146 5.03 9.13 -8.06
C MET A 146 5.90 7.88 -8.23
N ALA A 147 7.16 7.92 -7.79
CA ALA A 147 8.11 6.83 -8.01
C ALA A 147 8.06 5.76 -6.91
N MET A 148 7.97 6.17 -5.64
CA MET A 148 8.20 5.27 -4.51
C MET A 148 7.19 4.11 -4.41
N PRO A 149 5.87 4.32 -4.60
CA PRO A 149 4.90 3.22 -4.63
C PRO A 149 5.21 2.16 -5.70
N LEU A 150 5.68 2.58 -6.88
CA LEU A 150 6.09 1.68 -7.95
C LEU A 150 7.37 0.93 -7.59
N VAL A 151 8.39 1.63 -7.09
CA VAL A 151 9.67 1.02 -6.69
C VAL A 151 9.43 -0.08 -5.64
N LEU A 152 8.66 0.21 -4.59
CA LEU A 152 8.36 -0.76 -3.54
C LEU A 152 7.49 -1.93 -4.04
N SER A 153 6.52 -1.64 -4.90
CA SER A 153 5.70 -2.68 -5.54
C SER A 153 6.56 -3.65 -6.36
N LEU A 154 7.46 -3.11 -7.18
CA LEU A 154 8.38 -3.91 -8.00
C LEU A 154 9.35 -4.71 -7.13
N ALA A 155 9.95 -4.10 -6.10
CA ALA A 155 10.84 -4.79 -5.17
C ALA A 155 10.15 -6.00 -4.50
N LEU A 156 8.91 -5.81 -4.03
CA LEU A 156 8.13 -6.86 -3.41
C LEU A 156 7.79 -8.00 -4.40
N LEU A 157 7.38 -7.65 -5.63
CA LEU A 157 7.10 -8.62 -6.69
C LEU A 157 8.35 -9.43 -7.11
N MET A 158 9.53 -8.81 -7.14
CA MET A 158 10.79 -9.49 -7.46
C MET A 158 11.14 -10.52 -6.39
N ILE A 159 11.03 -10.16 -5.12
CA ILE A 159 11.33 -11.09 -4.01
C ILE A 159 10.37 -12.28 -4.05
N HIS A 160 9.09 -12.06 -4.28
CA HIS A 160 8.12 -13.16 -4.37
C HIS A 160 8.31 -14.05 -5.61
N ARG A 161 8.82 -13.52 -6.74
CA ARG A 161 9.19 -14.35 -7.89
C ARG A 161 10.28 -15.37 -7.54
N THR A 162 11.19 -15.03 -6.65
CA THR A 162 12.23 -15.96 -6.19
C THR A 162 11.71 -17.07 -5.27
N GLU A 163 10.47 -16.98 -4.77
CA GLU A 163 9.85 -18.01 -3.92
C GLU A 163 9.22 -19.17 -4.71
N ASN A 164 8.87 -18.95 -5.99
CA ASN A 164 8.10 -19.90 -6.81
C ASN A 164 8.92 -20.59 -7.91
N LYS A 165 10.25 -20.52 -7.88
CA LYS A 165 11.06 -21.39 -8.76
C LYS A 165 11.05 -22.80 -8.18
N PRO A 166 10.60 -23.83 -8.91
CA PRO A 166 10.83 -25.22 -8.52
C PRO A 166 12.34 -25.47 -8.52
N ASP A 167 12.86 -25.97 -7.41
CA ASP A 167 14.23 -26.48 -7.33
C ASP A 167 14.32 -27.70 -8.27
N TYR A 168 14.83 -27.50 -9.48
CA TYR A 168 15.40 -28.56 -10.29
C TYR A 168 16.92 -28.51 -10.07
N SER A 169 17.37 -29.22 -9.04
CA SER A 169 18.76 -29.62 -8.84
C SER A 169 18.78 -30.95 -8.12
#